data_AF-A0A6I9QSE4-F1
#
_entry.id   AF-A0A6I9QSE4-F1
#
_cell.length_a   1.000
_cell.length_b   1.000
_cell.length_c   1.000
_cell.angle_alpha   90.00
_cell.angle_beta   90.00
_cell.angle_gamma   90.00
#
_symmetry.space_group_name_H-M   'P 1'
#
loop_
_entity.id
_entity.type
_entity.pdbx_description
1 polymer ?
#
loop_
_entity_poly.entity_id
_entity_poly.type
_entity_poly.pdbx_seq_one_letter_code
_entity_poly.pdbx_strand_id
1 'polypeptide(L)'
;MCLGFYWFLSTKLMFMYGKSGHLSSAQRLFKEMPQRTIFTWNALIGVYASHGLPFKAIELYHEMWISGLMPDACTFASVLNACNGLEDIHCGTEIHDVAIKCGFDSTTFVANALFFMYAKFEQFDSAMLLFEKLNGAFCAQWMGNNLGHVMHT
;
A
#
# COMPACT_ATOMS: atom_id res chain seq x y z
N MET A 1 1.66 6.96 -29.84
CA MET A 1 2.43 5.75 -29.46
C MET A 1 3.66 6.03 -28.58
N CYS A 2 4.31 7.21 -28.62
CA CYS A 2 5.49 7.46 -27.76
C CYS A 2 5.20 7.62 -26.26
N LEU A 3 4.06 8.21 -25.84
CA LEU A 3 3.78 8.51 -24.42
C LEU A 3 3.70 7.25 -23.52
N GLY A 4 3.18 6.13 -24.05
CA GLY A 4 3.06 4.89 -23.30
C GLY A 4 4.41 4.25 -22.93
N PHE A 5 5.42 4.39 -23.79
CA PHE A 5 6.76 3.83 -23.52
C PHE A 5 7.50 4.62 -22.44
N TYR A 6 7.39 5.95 -22.47
CA TYR A 6 7.94 6.82 -21.42
C TYR A 6 7.30 6.55 -20.06
N TRP A 7 6.00 6.29 -20.05
CA TRP A 7 5.26 5.94 -18.83
C TRP A 7 5.77 4.66 -18.14
N PHE A 8 5.92 3.57 -18.90
CA PHE A 8 6.45 2.30 -18.38
C PHE A 8 7.91 2.42 -17.93
N LEU A 9 8.72 3.20 -18.67
CA LEU A 9 10.11 3.44 -18.33
C LEU A 9 10.22 4.29 -17.05
N SER A 10 9.43 5.34 -16.92
CA SER A 10 9.37 6.21 -15.75
C SER A 10 9.00 5.47 -14.47
N THR A 11 7.99 4.59 -14.52
CA THR A 11 7.60 3.78 -13.35
C THR A 11 8.73 2.82 -12.95
N LYS A 12 9.37 2.14 -13.91
CA LYS A 12 10.54 1.28 -13.65
C LYS A 12 11.73 2.08 -13.11
N LEU A 13 12.00 3.26 -13.65
CA LEU A 13 13.07 4.15 -13.21
C LEU A 13 12.83 4.61 -11.77
N MET A 14 11.61 4.97 -11.37
CA MET A 14 11.33 5.32 -9.98
C MET A 14 11.52 4.15 -9.02
N PHE A 15 11.10 2.94 -9.38
CA PHE A 15 11.39 1.75 -8.57
C PHE A 15 12.90 1.48 -8.46
N MET A 16 13.66 1.70 -9.54
CA MET A 16 15.12 1.53 -9.55
C MET A 16 15.86 2.63 -8.75
N TYR A 17 15.45 3.89 -8.88
CA TYR A 17 15.95 5.01 -8.08
C TYR A 17 15.61 4.84 -6.60
N GLY A 18 14.42 4.30 -6.31
CA GLY A 18 14.03 3.86 -4.97
C GLY A 18 14.99 2.82 -4.41
N LYS A 19 15.20 1.69 -5.10
CA LYS A 19 16.12 0.63 -4.64
C LYS A 19 17.58 1.08 -4.46
N SER A 20 18.00 2.14 -5.15
CA SER A 20 19.37 2.66 -5.09
C SER A 20 19.55 3.81 -4.10
N GLY A 21 18.53 4.16 -3.30
CA GLY A 21 18.60 5.23 -2.28
C GLY A 21 18.64 6.65 -2.86
N HIS A 22 18.51 6.83 -4.17
CA HIS A 22 18.54 8.14 -4.84
C HIS A 22 17.15 8.79 -4.85
N LEU A 23 16.59 8.99 -3.66
CA LEU A 23 15.23 9.48 -3.45
C LEU A 23 14.99 10.87 -4.07
N SER A 24 15.98 11.75 -4.01
CA SER A 24 15.92 13.09 -4.62
C SER A 24 15.77 13.02 -6.14
N SER A 25 16.43 12.06 -6.79
CA SER A 25 16.32 11.84 -8.23
C SER A 25 14.95 11.29 -8.61
N ALA A 26 14.41 10.35 -7.83
CA ALA A 26 13.04 9.84 -8.02
C ALA A 26 12.00 10.98 -7.89
N GLN A 27 12.14 11.83 -6.86
CA GLN A 27 11.23 12.97 -6.65
C GLN A 27 11.34 14.01 -7.78
N ARG A 28 12.55 14.28 -8.26
CA ARG A 28 12.76 15.19 -9.40
C ARG A 28 12.10 14.64 -10.66
N LEU A 29 12.33 13.37 -10.98
CA LEU A 29 11.72 12.71 -12.13
C LEU A 29 10.19 12.79 -12.05
N PHE A 30 9.61 12.48 -10.88
CA PHE A 30 8.19 12.59 -10.63
C PHE A 30 7.64 14.01 -10.86
N LYS A 31 8.38 15.04 -10.43
CA LYS A 31 8.01 16.45 -10.65
C LYS A 31 8.03 16.84 -12.12
N GLU A 32 8.99 16.33 -12.88
CA GLU A 32 9.16 16.57 -14.32
C GLU A 32 8.15 15.80 -15.19
N MET A 33 7.41 14.82 -14.64
CA MET A 33 6.40 14.09 -15.41
C MET A 33 5.21 14.99 -15.76
N PRO A 34 4.84 15.12 -17.06
CA PRO A 34 3.70 15.92 -17.48
C PRO A 34 2.35 15.30 -17.07
N GLN A 35 2.32 13.97 -16.89
CA GLN A 35 1.17 13.25 -16.38
C GLN A 35 1.63 12.24 -15.33
N ARG A 36 1.05 12.36 -14.13
CA ARG A 36 1.23 11.43 -13.02
C ARG A 36 -0.02 10.57 -12.94
N THR A 37 0.12 9.26 -12.91
CA THR A 37 -1.00 8.35 -12.65
C THR A 37 -0.82 7.63 -11.32
N ILE A 38 -1.83 6.86 -10.93
CA ILE A 38 -1.83 6.08 -9.70
C ILE A 38 -0.56 5.23 -9.51
N PHE A 39 -0.01 4.62 -10.57
CA PHE A 39 1.20 3.81 -10.42
C PHE A 39 2.44 4.65 -10.10
N THR A 40 2.55 5.88 -10.64
CA THR A 40 3.67 6.75 -10.30
C THR A 40 3.58 7.28 -8.88
N TRP A 41 2.37 7.60 -8.41
CA TRP A 41 2.15 7.98 -7.01
C TRP A 41 2.50 6.81 -6.08
N ASN A 42 1.96 5.62 -6.35
CA ASN A 42 2.22 4.42 -5.56
C ASN A 42 3.69 4.05 -5.51
N ALA A 43 4.40 4.16 -6.63
CA ALA A 43 5.83 3.91 -6.67
C ALA A 43 6.60 4.91 -5.78
N LEU A 44 6.30 6.20 -5.84
CA LEU A 44 6.99 7.19 -5.02
C LEU A 44 6.65 7.07 -3.52
N ILE A 45 5.37 6.87 -3.18
CA ILE A 45 4.89 6.64 -1.81
C ILE A 45 5.56 5.40 -1.23
N GLY A 46 5.54 4.27 -1.94
CA GLY A 46 6.16 3.01 -1.49
C GLY A 46 7.68 3.13 -1.31
N VAL A 47 8.34 3.92 -2.17
CA VAL A 47 9.77 4.21 -2.03
C VAL A 47 10.07 4.99 -0.74
N TYR A 48 9.31 6.04 -0.43
CA TYR A 48 9.50 6.77 0.83
C TYR A 48 9.16 5.93 2.06
N ALA A 49 8.08 5.14 1.99
CA ALA A 49 7.67 4.24 3.08
C ALA A 49 8.76 3.20 3.40
N SER A 50 9.32 2.55 2.37
CA SER A 50 10.37 1.53 2.53
C SER A 50 11.73 2.07 2.98
N HIS A 51 12.00 3.37 2.79
CA HIS A 51 13.23 4.03 3.22
C HIS A 51 13.14 4.69 4.60
N GLY A 52 12.08 4.39 5.38
CA GLY A 52 11.92 4.95 6.72
C GLY A 52 11.65 6.45 6.71
N LEU A 53 11.02 6.97 5.65
CA LEU A 53 10.60 8.37 5.54
C LEU A 53 9.07 8.47 5.55
N PRO A 54 8.42 8.09 6.66
CA PRO A 54 6.97 7.92 6.71
C PRO A 54 6.22 9.25 6.49
N PHE A 55 6.72 10.36 7.03
CA PHE A 55 6.12 11.69 6.84
C PHE A 55 6.03 12.08 5.35
N LYS A 56 7.06 11.79 4.54
CA LYS A 56 7.04 12.09 3.10
C LYS A 56 6.08 11.19 2.34
N ALA A 57 5.95 9.92 2.75
CA ALA A 57 4.98 9.01 2.15
C ALA A 57 3.54 9.48 2.39
N ILE A 58 3.25 9.97 3.60
CA ILE A 58 1.93 10.50 3.98
C ILE A 58 1.67 11.85 3.29
N GLU A 59 2.66 12.74 3.21
CA GLU A 59 2.56 14.00 2.46
C GLU A 59 2.16 13.74 1.00
N LEU A 60 2.83 12.80 0.33
CA LEU A 60 2.50 12.42 -1.04
C LEU A 60 1.12 11.77 -1.17
N TYR A 61 0.68 11.01 -0.18
CA TYR A 61 -0.68 10.50 -0.14
C TYR A 61 -1.72 11.63 -0.11
N HIS A 62 -1.49 12.68 0.69
CA HIS A 62 -2.37 13.85 0.69
C HIS A 62 -2.30 14.64 -0.62
N GLU A 63 -1.11 14.84 -1.19
CA GLU A 63 -0.95 15.47 -2.50
C GLU A 63 -1.69 14.70 -3.62
N MET A 64 -1.71 13.37 -3.54
CA MET A 64 -2.45 12.52 -4.48
C MET A 64 -3.95 12.86 -4.47
N TRP A 65 -4.56 13.00 -3.29
CA TRP A 65 -5.95 13.44 -3.15
C TRP A 65 -6.17 14.85 -3.70
N ILE A 66 -5.28 15.79 -3.39
CA ILE A 66 -5.35 17.18 -3.90
C ILE A 66 -5.27 17.21 -5.43
N SER A 67 -4.53 16.28 -6.04
CA SER A 67 -4.45 16.13 -7.49
C SER A 67 -5.69 15.48 -8.14
N GLY A 68 -6.68 15.11 -7.33
CA GLY A 68 -7.93 14.47 -7.78
C GLY A 68 -7.80 12.98 -8.08
N LEU A 69 -6.69 12.34 -7.70
CA LEU A 69 -6.47 10.91 -7.89
C LEU A 69 -6.87 10.13 -6.64
N MET A 70 -7.72 9.12 -6.82
CA MET A 70 -8.17 8.25 -5.73
C MET A 70 -7.11 7.19 -5.40
N PRO A 71 -6.79 6.97 -4.11
CA PRO A 71 -5.96 5.86 -3.66
C PRO A 71 -6.54 4.50 -4.08
N ASP A 72 -5.65 3.56 -4.41
CA ASP A 72 -6.00 2.16 -4.54
C ASP A 72 -5.47 1.36 -3.35
N ALA A 73 -5.73 0.05 -3.36
CA ALA A 73 -5.22 -0.85 -2.35
C ALA A 73 -3.69 -0.76 -2.17
N CYS A 74 -2.92 -0.58 -3.26
CA CYS A 74 -1.45 -0.48 -3.19
C CYS A 74 -1.02 0.82 -2.48
N THR A 75 -1.76 1.91 -2.70
CA THR A 75 -1.60 3.14 -1.94
C THR A 75 -1.82 2.89 -0.45
N PHE A 76 -2.97 2.31 -0.07
CA PHE A 76 -3.32 2.07 1.34
C PHE A 76 -2.28 1.20 2.04
N ALA A 77 -1.88 0.07 1.45
CA ALA A 77 -0.87 -0.79 2.06
C ALA A 77 0.48 -0.08 2.24
N SER A 78 0.88 0.77 1.29
CA SER A 78 2.14 1.52 1.38
C SER A 78 2.09 2.59 2.48
N VAL A 79 0.97 3.32 2.59
CA VAL A 79 0.78 4.37 3.59
C VAL A 79 0.60 3.79 4.99
N LEU A 80 -0.11 2.67 5.13
CA LEU A 80 -0.23 1.96 6.41
C LEU A 80 1.14 1.44 6.89
N ASN A 81 1.94 0.90 5.98
CA ASN A 81 3.33 0.55 6.30
C ASN A 81 4.17 1.77 6.70
N ALA A 82 3.91 2.94 6.11
CA ALA A 82 4.53 4.19 6.55
C ALA A 82 4.06 4.60 7.96
N CYS A 83 2.76 4.51 8.28
CA CYS A 83 2.28 4.76 9.64
C CYS A 83 2.91 3.77 10.66
N ASN A 84 3.25 2.54 10.26
CA ASN A 84 4.03 1.62 11.12
C ASN A 84 5.44 2.14 11.44
N GLY A 85 6.01 3.00 10.61
CA GLY A 85 7.25 3.71 10.90
C GLY A 85 7.06 4.90 11.85
N LEU A 86 5.82 5.32 12.09
CA LEU A 86 5.48 6.33 13.09
C LEU A 86 5.21 5.67 14.45
N GLU A 87 5.46 6.41 15.52
CA GLU A 87 5.03 6.07 16.88
C GLU A 87 3.63 6.64 17.17
N ASP A 88 2.80 6.77 16.14
CA ASP A 88 1.48 7.38 16.20
C ASP A 88 0.43 6.50 15.52
N ILE A 89 -0.48 5.95 16.34
CA ILE A 89 -1.57 5.09 15.88
C ILE A 89 -2.66 5.88 15.16
N HIS A 90 -2.82 7.18 15.45
CA HIS A 90 -3.91 7.98 14.90
C HIS A 90 -3.84 8.04 13.37
N CYS A 91 -2.64 8.22 12.81
CA CYS A 91 -2.36 8.08 11.37
C CYS A 91 -2.94 6.78 10.79
N GLY A 92 -2.63 5.65 11.41
CA GLY A 92 -3.07 4.34 10.94
C GLY A 92 -4.59 4.18 10.98
N THR A 93 -5.23 4.68 12.05
CA THR A 93 -6.69 4.60 12.21
C THR A 93 -7.44 5.48 11.21
N GLU A 94 -6.97 6.70 10.94
CA GLU A 94 -7.57 7.58 9.94
C GLU A 94 -7.48 6.97 8.53
N ILE A 95 -6.33 6.40 8.19
CA ILE A 95 -6.13 5.73 6.91
C ILE A 95 -7.00 4.47 6.80
N HIS A 96 -7.18 3.72 7.89
CA HIS A 96 -8.09 2.57 7.93
C HIS A 96 -9.55 2.98 7.67
N ASP A 97 -10.04 4.05 8.30
CA ASP A 97 -11.39 4.57 8.07
C ASP A 97 -11.63 4.93 6.60
N VAL A 98 -10.63 5.54 5.96
CA VAL A 98 -10.69 5.85 4.52
C VAL A 98 -10.65 4.57 3.69
N ALA A 99 -9.82 3.59 4.04
CA ALA A 99 -9.76 2.30 3.34
C ALA A 99 -11.11 1.55 3.40
N ILE A 100 -11.83 1.60 4.52
CA ILE A 100 -13.19 1.06 4.65
C ILE A 100 -14.14 1.80 3.70
N LYS A 101 -14.14 3.14 3.73
CA LYS A 101 -15.01 3.97 2.86
C LYS A 101 -14.76 3.72 1.37
N CYS A 102 -13.51 3.42 1.00
CA CYS A 102 -13.13 3.09 -0.36
C CYS A 102 -13.30 1.59 -0.71
N GLY A 103 -13.69 0.74 0.24
CA GLY A 103 -13.92 -0.69 0.02
C GLY A 103 -12.65 -1.55 -0.10
N PHE A 104 -11.51 -1.08 0.42
CA PHE A 104 -10.22 -1.77 0.34
C PHE A 104 -9.79 -2.50 1.62
N ASP A 105 -10.51 -2.31 2.73
CA ASP A 105 -10.22 -2.90 4.04
C ASP A 105 -10.09 -4.43 4.04
N SER A 106 -10.78 -5.10 3.12
CA SER A 106 -10.80 -6.56 2.98
C SER A 106 -9.74 -7.08 2.00
N THR A 107 -9.00 -6.18 1.34
CA THR A 107 -7.95 -6.56 0.37
C THR A 107 -6.78 -7.19 1.13
N THR A 108 -6.35 -8.39 0.75
CA THR A 108 -5.39 -9.21 1.52
C THR A 108 -4.17 -8.44 1.99
N PHE A 109 -3.53 -7.68 1.11
CA PHE A 109 -2.31 -6.95 1.46
C PHE A 109 -2.57 -5.65 2.24
N VAL A 110 -3.75 -5.03 2.10
CA VAL A 110 -4.19 -3.90 2.95
C VAL A 110 -4.49 -4.40 4.36
N ALA A 111 -5.27 -5.47 4.47
CA ALA A 111 -5.60 -6.11 5.73
C ALA A 111 -4.35 -6.64 6.46
N ASN A 112 -3.36 -7.19 5.74
CA ASN A 112 -2.07 -7.53 6.33
C ASN A 112 -1.34 -6.30 6.89
N ALA A 113 -1.30 -5.18 6.15
CA ALA A 113 -0.68 -3.95 6.63
C ALA A 113 -1.39 -3.38 7.87
N LEU A 114 -2.73 -3.44 7.90
CA LEU A 114 -3.55 -3.08 9.06
C LEU A 114 -3.26 -3.98 10.27
N PHE A 115 -3.16 -5.30 10.06
CA PHE A 115 -2.82 -6.24 11.12
C PHE A 115 -1.48 -5.88 11.79
N PHE A 116 -0.41 -5.68 10.99
CA PHE A 116 0.89 -5.29 11.53
C PHE A 116 0.84 -3.95 12.26
N MET A 117 0.03 -3.01 11.78
CA MET A 117 -0.18 -1.72 12.42
C MET A 117 -0.82 -1.89 13.80
N TYR A 118 -1.99 -2.51 13.88
CA TYR A 118 -2.69 -2.71 15.16
C TYR A 118 -1.90 -3.60 16.13
N ALA A 119 -1.19 -4.62 15.64
CA ALA A 119 -0.33 -5.45 16.47
C ALA A 119 0.84 -4.67 17.08
N LYS A 120 1.43 -3.71 16.35
CA LYS A 120 2.51 -2.86 16.85
C LYS A 120 2.05 -1.98 18.03
N PHE A 121 0.81 -1.48 17.97
CA PHE A 121 0.24 -0.60 19.00
C PHE A 121 -0.59 -1.34 20.06
N GLU A 122 -0.39 -2.65 20.20
CA GLU A 122 -1.04 -3.51 21.21
C GLU A 122 -2.59 -3.49 21.16
N GLN A 123 -3.18 -3.10 20.04
CA GLN A 123 -4.62 -3.17 19.82
C GLN A 123 -5.01 -4.55 19.27
N PHE A 124 -4.86 -5.57 20.10
CA PHE A 124 -5.05 -6.97 19.71
C PHE A 124 -6.47 -7.30 19.27
N ASP A 125 -7.49 -6.65 19.85
CA ASP A 125 -8.89 -6.86 19.44
C ASP A 125 -9.12 -6.47 17.97
N SER A 126 -8.65 -5.28 17.58
CA SER A 126 -8.69 -4.79 16.19
C SER A 126 -7.87 -5.68 15.25
N ALA A 127 -6.69 -6.12 15.68
CA ALA A 127 -5.84 -7.01 14.90
C ALA A 127 -6.48 -8.40 14.70
N MET A 128 -7.12 -8.94 15.73
CA MET A 128 -7.77 -10.25 15.68
C MET A 128 -9.02 -10.23 14.79
N LEU A 129 -9.82 -9.17 14.86
CA LEU A 129 -10.96 -8.98 13.94
C LEU A 129 -10.51 -8.97 12.47
N LEU A 130 -9.39 -8.31 12.16
CA LEU A 130 -8.82 -8.31 10.81
C LEU A 130 -8.28 -9.69 10.41
N PHE A 131 -7.65 -10.42 11.34
CA PHE A 131 -7.15 -11.77 11.10
C PHE A 131 -8.28 -12.77 10.81
N GLU A 132 -9.39 -12.71 11.55
CA GLU A 132 -10.58 -13.52 11.28
C GLU A 132 -11.17 -13.21 9.91
N LYS A 133 -11.26 -11.92 9.57
CA LYS A 133 -11.72 -11.46 8.26
C LYS A 133 -10.83 -11.97 7.11
N LEU A 134 -9.52 -12.01 7.32
CA LEU A 134 -8.54 -12.55 6.36
C LEU A 134 -8.63 -14.08 6.22
N ASN A 135 -8.82 -14.81 7.33
CA ASN A 135 -8.89 -16.27 7.31
C ASN A 135 -10.18 -16.84 6.73
N GLY A 136 -11.30 -16.12 6.80
CA GLY A 136 -12.51 -16.49 6.07
C GLY A 136 -12.29 -16.61 4.55
N ALA A 137 -11.43 -15.77 3.98
CA ALA A 137 -11.06 -15.81 2.56
C ALA A 137 -10.04 -16.93 2.24
N PHE A 138 -9.08 -17.18 3.14
CA PHE A 138 -8.14 -18.30 3.00
C PHE A 138 -8.83 -19.67 3.11
N CYS A 139 -9.86 -19.83 3.95
CA CYS A 139 -10.60 -21.09 4.06
C CYS A 139 -11.24 -21.52 2.74
N ALA A 140 -11.83 -20.62 1.96
CA ALA A 140 -12.44 -20.96 0.68
C ALA A 140 -11.42 -21.43 -0.38
N GLN A 141 -10.26 -20.77 -0.44
CA GLN A 141 -9.20 -21.11 -1.41
C GLN A 141 -8.36 -22.32 -0.96
N TRP A 142 -8.14 -22.48 0.35
CA TRP A 142 -7.50 -23.66 0.93
C TRP A 142 -8.39 -24.90 0.82
N MET A 143 -9.70 -24.78 1.07
CA MET A 143 -10.66 -25.87 0.82
C MET A 143 -10.72 -26.22 -0.67
N GLY A 144 -10.72 -25.24 -1.58
CA GLY A 144 -10.67 -25.48 -3.02
C GLY A 144 -9.39 -26.19 -3.50
N ASN A 145 -8.24 -25.89 -2.89
CA ASN A 145 -6.94 -26.48 -3.24
C ASN A 145 -6.64 -27.81 -2.53
N ASN A 146 -7.23 -28.08 -1.35
CA ASN A 146 -6.99 -29.30 -0.58
C ASN A 146 -8.11 -30.35 -0.62
N LEU A 147 -9.35 -30.02 -1.02
CA LEU A 147 -10.39 -31.04 -1.23
C LEU A 147 -10.21 -31.87 -2.51
N GLY A 148 -9.40 -31.40 -3.47
CA GLY A 148 -8.97 -32.21 -4.61
C GLY A 148 -8.01 -33.35 -4.21
N HIS A 149 -7.37 -33.24 -3.04
CA HIS A 149 -6.38 -34.20 -2.56
C HIS A 149 -6.89 -35.13 -1.44
N VAL A 150 -8.13 -34.91 -0.96
CA VAL A 150 -8.76 -35.69 0.13
C VAL A 150 -9.88 -36.61 -0.39
N MET A 151 -10.19 -36.61 -1.69
CA MET A 151 -11.18 -37.51 -2.30
C MET A 151 -10.59 -38.76 -2.98
N HIS A 152 -9.29 -39.05 -2.82
CA HIS A 152 -8.63 -40.23 -3.40
C HIS A 152 -7.65 -40.96 -2.47
N THR A 153 -7.94 -40.99 -1.17
CA THR A 153 -7.37 -41.95 -0.20
C THR A 153 -8.40 -42.26 0.86
#